data_AF-A0A1C4YHN8-F1
#
_entry.id   AF-A0A1C4YHN8-F1
#
_cell.length_a   1.000
_cell.length_b   1.000
_cell.length_c   1.000
_cell.angle_alpha   90.00
_cell.angle_beta   90.00
_cell.angle_gamma   90.00
#
_symmetry.space_group_name_H-M   'P 1'
#
loop_
_entity.id
_entity.type
_entity.pdbx_description
1 polymer ?
#
loop_
_entity_poly.entity_id
_entity_poly.type
_entity_poly.pdbx_seq_one_letter_code
_entity_poly.pdbx_strand_id
1 'polypeptide(L)'
;MSVCVTCRTDLRTVVRIGSRGVPHGSPGHQVNYRWTSLSACPECEAGLLVHFDHDCFHQPWEEPWDMDWSWPVAGDGVQRLKAALAQCPDPLQPSCECPVHRSLRDSTERSPSREVPMTIVLTEDGLPQVRSVRML
;
A
#
# COMPACT_ATOMS: atom_id res chain seq x y z
N MET A 1 -5.98 6.83 -11.58
CA MET A 1 -7.09 6.66 -10.62
C MET A 1 -7.49 5.20 -10.64
N SER A 2 -7.60 4.57 -9.47
CA SER A 2 -8.03 3.18 -9.35
C SER A 2 -9.49 3.14 -8.92
N VAL A 3 -10.28 2.28 -9.57
CA VAL A 3 -11.71 2.11 -9.31
C VAL A 3 -11.97 0.89 -8.42
N CYS A 4 -12.97 0.97 -7.56
CA CYS A 4 -13.40 -0.15 -6.73
C CYS A 4 -13.91 -1.30 -7.62
N VAL A 5 -13.39 -2.51 -7.41
CA VAL A 5 -13.81 -3.69 -8.16
C VAL A 5 -15.24 -4.13 -7.82
N THR A 6 -15.76 -3.74 -6.65
CA THR A 6 -17.10 -4.11 -6.18
C THR A 6 -18.17 -3.18 -6.73
N CYS A 7 -18.02 -1.86 -6.58
CA CYS A 7 -19.07 -0.89 -6.91
C CYS A 7 -18.66 0.18 -7.93
N ARG A 8 -17.46 0.08 -8.51
CA ARG A 8 -16.93 0.97 -9.57
C ARG A 8 -16.68 2.42 -9.17
N THR A 9 -16.94 2.81 -7.93
CA THR A 9 -16.59 4.13 -7.39
C THR A 9 -15.08 4.32 -7.28
N ASP A 10 -14.61 5.55 -7.43
CA ASP A 10 -13.20 5.89 -7.25
C ASP A 10 -12.71 5.56 -5.83
N LEU A 11 -11.55 4.90 -5.76
CA LEU A 11 -10.87 4.63 -4.50
C LEU A 11 -10.17 5.89 -4.00
N ARG A 12 -10.19 6.08 -2.68
CA ARG A 12 -9.43 7.15 -2.01
C ARG A 12 -8.30 6.54 -1.21
N THR A 13 -7.09 7.06 -1.36
CA THR A 13 -5.94 6.62 -0.56
C THR A 13 -6.20 6.92 0.91
N VAL A 14 -6.13 5.87 1.73
CA VAL A 14 -6.28 5.94 3.19
C VAL A 14 -4.90 6.12 3.84
N VAL A 15 -3.88 5.45 3.30
CA VAL A 15 -2.51 5.55 3.81
C VAL A 15 -1.49 5.33 2.70
N ARG A 16 -0.42 6.13 2.71
CA ARG A 16 0.83 5.82 2.00
C ARG A 16 1.79 5.17 3.00
N ILE A 17 2.03 3.87 2.85
CA ILE A 17 2.76 3.06 3.83
C ILE A 17 4.26 3.36 3.77
N GLY A 18 4.81 3.46 2.56
CA GLY A 18 6.20 3.80 2.34
C GLY A 18 6.47 4.12 0.88
N SER A 19 7.57 4.81 0.64
CA SER A 19 8.11 5.06 -0.69
C SER A 19 9.63 5.10 -0.62
N ARG A 20 10.30 4.74 -1.71
CA ARG A 20 11.75 4.85 -1.87
C ARG A 20 12.07 5.26 -3.29
N GLY A 21 13.10 6.08 -3.43
CA GLY A 21 13.57 6.56 -4.73
C GLY A 21 12.81 7.78 -5.22
N VAL A 22 13.21 8.23 -6.40
CA VAL A 22 12.60 9.36 -7.12
C VAL A 22 12.13 8.82 -8.47
N PRO A 23 10.85 9.03 -8.84
CA PRO A 23 10.27 8.44 -10.03
C PRO A 23 11.00 8.88 -11.31
N HIS A 24 10.91 8.05 -12.34
CA HIS A 24 11.44 8.35 -13.66
C HIS A 24 10.92 9.69 -14.19
N GLY A 25 11.80 10.44 -14.87
CA GLY A 25 11.50 11.78 -15.40
C GLY A 25 11.46 12.91 -14.37
N SER A 26 11.70 12.66 -13.08
CA SER A 26 11.78 13.71 -12.05
C SER A 26 13.23 14.12 -11.73
N PRO A 27 13.49 15.39 -11.33
CA PRO A 27 14.81 15.80 -10.89
C PRO A 27 15.33 14.93 -9.74
N GLY A 28 16.54 14.39 -9.91
CA GLY A 28 17.13 13.46 -8.93
C GLY A 28 16.62 12.02 -9.04
N HIS A 29 16.07 11.63 -10.20
CA HIS A 29 15.67 10.25 -10.53
C HIS A 29 16.70 9.22 -10.04
N GLN A 30 16.18 8.13 -9.48
CA GLN A 30 16.96 6.98 -9.06
C GLN A 30 16.51 5.76 -9.83
N VAL A 31 17.46 4.87 -10.14
CA VAL A 31 17.25 3.62 -10.87
C VAL A 31 16.06 2.82 -10.36
N ASN A 32 15.83 2.84 -9.05
CA ASN A 32 14.69 2.18 -8.43
C ASN A 32 13.74 3.20 -7.81
N TYR A 33 12.45 3.08 -8.12
CA TYR A 33 11.38 3.81 -7.46
C TYR A 33 10.26 2.85 -7.05
N ARG A 34 9.91 2.83 -5.77
CA ARG A 34 8.88 1.96 -5.24
C ARG A 34 7.98 2.67 -4.24
N TRP A 35 6.74 2.23 -4.15
CA TRP A 35 5.81 2.70 -3.14
C TRP A 35 4.77 1.64 -2.79
N THR A 36 4.23 1.75 -1.59
CA THR A 36 3.12 0.92 -1.13
C THR A 36 2.03 1.81 -0.55
N SER A 37 0.78 1.59 -0.93
CA SER A 37 -0.36 2.34 -0.40
C SER A 37 -1.59 1.47 -0.27
N LEU A 38 -2.51 1.87 0.60
CA LEU A 38 -3.82 1.27 0.69
C LEU A 38 -4.87 2.34 0.43
N SER A 39 -5.79 2.03 -0.48
CA SER A 39 -6.94 2.87 -0.81
C SER A 39 -8.24 2.15 -0.45
N ALA A 40 -9.29 2.90 -0.14
CA ALA A 40 -10.60 2.38 0.20
C ALA A 40 -11.70 3.04 -0.64
N CYS A 41 -12.73 2.25 -0.94
CA CYS A 41 -13.96 2.77 -1.53
C CYS A 41 -14.74 3.55 -0.47
N PRO A 42 -15.19 4.79 -0.76
CA PRO A 42 -16.02 5.53 0.18
C PRO A 42 -17.43 4.95 0.32
N GLU A 43 -17.93 4.18 -0.65
CA GLU A 43 -19.31 3.68 -0.69
C GLU A 43 -19.45 2.29 -0.04
N CYS A 44 -18.63 1.34 -0.48
CA CYS A 44 -18.73 -0.06 -0.03
C CYS A 44 -17.58 -0.48 0.89
N GLU A 45 -16.68 0.44 1.21
CA GLU A 45 -15.55 0.28 2.14
C GLU A 45 -14.51 -0.78 1.80
N ALA A 46 -14.68 -1.48 0.67
CA ALA A 46 -13.68 -2.41 0.13
C ALA A 46 -12.37 -1.68 -0.15
N GLY A 47 -11.26 -2.31 0.17
CA GLY A 47 -9.92 -1.77 0.02
C GLY A 47 -9.14 -2.39 -1.13
N LEU A 48 -8.09 -1.68 -1.53
CA LEU A 48 -7.08 -2.14 -2.45
C LEU A 48 -5.71 -1.77 -1.88
N LEU A 49 -4.91 -2.78 -1.55
CA LEU A 49 -3.50 -2.61 -1.28
C LEU A 49 -2.76 -2.63 -2.61
N VAL A 50 -1.88 -1.66 -2.85
CA VAL A 50 -1.06 -1.59 -4.06
C VAL A 50 0.41 -1.48 -3.66
N HIS A 51 1.24 -2.33 -4.25
CA HIS A 51 2.69 -2.21 -4.24
C HIS A 51 3.15 -1.96 -5.68
N PHE A 52 3.90 -0.89 -5.86
CA PHE A 52 4.49 -0.51 -7.14
C PHE A 52 5.99 -0.55 -7.00
N ASP A 53 6.65 -1.13 -8.00
CA ASP A 53 8.10 -1.13 -8.14
C ASP A 53 8.46 -0.80 -9.58
N HIS A 54 9.48 0.04 -9.74
CA HIS A 54 9.97 0.50 -11.01
C HIS A 54 11.49 0.40 -11.00
N ASP A 55 12.03 -0.25 -12.03
CA ASP A 55 13.46 -0.35 -12.27
C ASP A 55 13.80 0.16 -13.68
N CYS A 56 14.82 1.00 -13.78
CA CYS A 56 15.45 1.39 -15.03
C CYS A 56 16.62 0.44 -15.33
N PHE A 57 16.30 -0.71 -15.92
CA PHE A 57 17.20 -1.86 -16.00
C PHE A 57 18.40 -1.68 -16.96
N HIS A 58 18.43 -0.66 -17.83
CA HIS A 58 19.50 -0.51 -18.82
C HIS A 58 19.94 0.95 -19.03
N GLN A 59 21.25 1.21 -19.04
CA GLN A 59 21.83 2.48 -19.51
C GLN A 59 22.43 2.21 -20.91
N PRO A 60 22.34 3.13 -21.89
CA PRO A 60 21.80 4.49 -21.84
C PRO A 60 20.29 4.57 -22.14
N TRP A 61 19.65 3.43 -22.39
CA TRP A 61 18.24 3.31 -22.72
C TRP A 61 17.51 2.89 -21.45
N GLU A 62 17.22 3.86 -20.58
CA GLU A 62 16.46 3.67 -19.32
C GLU A 62 15.05 3.17 -19.63
N GLU A 63 14.93 1.96 -20.16
CA GLU A 63 13.66 1.35 -20.49
C GLU A 63 12.94 1.08 -19.16
N PRO A 64 11.78 1.72 -18.96
CA PRO A 64 11.06 1.61 -17.70
C PRO A 64 10.47 0.21 -17.59
N TRP A 65 10.79 -0.50 -16.50
CA TRP A 65 10.09 -1.70 -16.15
C TRP A 65 9.22 -1.45 -14.92
N ASP A 66 7.92 -1.25 -15.17
CA ASP A 66 6.92 -1.06 -14.13
C ASP A 66 6.32 -2.40 -13.72
N MET A 67 6.29 -2.65 -12.42
CA MET A 67 5.54 -3.73 -11.81
C MET A 67 4.53 -3.18 -10.82
N ASP A 68 3.27 -3.55 -11.02
CA ASP A 68 2.21 -3.29 -10.06
C ASP A 68 1.64 -4.60 -9.52
N TRP A 69 1.53 -4.68 -8.21
CA TRP A 69 0.77 -5.73 -7.53
C TRP A 69 -0.34 -5.10 -6.74
N SER A 70 -1.54 -5.64 -6.91
CA SER A 70 -2.70 -5.18 -6.19
C SER A 70 -3.44 -6.34 -5.56
N TRP A 71 -3.89 -6.13 -4.31
CA TRP A 71 -4.61 -7.12 -3.55
C TRP A 71 -5.89 -6.52 -2.98
N PRO A 72 -7.04 -7.20 -3.14
CA PRO A 72 -8.27 -6.77 -2.50
C PRO A 72 -8.11 -6.89 -0.98
N VAL A 73 -8.66 -5.91 -0.27
CA VAL A 73 -8.73 -5.87 1.19
C VAL A 73 -10.18 -5.81 1.61
N ALA A 74 -10.59 -6.71 2.49
CA ALA A 74 -11.96 -6.75 3.01
C ALA A 74 -12.28 -5.47 3.82
N GLY A 75 -13.55 -5.05 3.79
CA GLY A 75 -14.00 -3.80 4.42
C GLY A 75 -13.75 -3.76 5.93
N ASP A 76 -13.86 -4.89 6.63
CA ASP A 76 -13.55 -4.98 8.06
C ASP A 76 -12.06 -4.69 8.35
N GLY A 77 -11.14 -5.17 7.50
CA GLY A 77 -9.73 -4.82 7.55
C GLY A 77 -9.50 -3.33 7.31
N VAL A 78 -10.20 -2.73 6.34
CA VAL A 78 -10.14 -1.28 6.09
C VAL A 78 -10.60 -0.49 7.31
N GLN A 79 -11.66 -0.91 7.99
CA GLN A 79 -12.14 -0.24 9.20
C GLN A 79 -11.14 -0.33 10.35
N ARG A 80 -10.54 -1.50 10.59
CA ARG A 80 -9.46 -1.65 11.60
C ARG A 80 -8.29 -0.70 11.32
N LEU A 81 -7.90 -0.58 10.05
CA LEU A 81 -6.84 0.34 9.66
C LEU A 81 -7.20 1.80 9.88
N LYS A 82 -8.39 2.24 9.45
CA LYS A 82 -8.86 3.62 9.66
C LYS A 82 -8.88 3.97 11.15
N ALA A 83 -9.34 3.06 12.00
CA ALA A 83 -9.34 3.25 13.45
C ALA A 83 -7.92 3.39 14.01
N ALA A 84 -6.98 2.54 13.61
CA ALA A 84 -5.58 2.65 14.04
C ALA A 84 -4.92 3.95 13.55
N LEU A 85 -5.23 4.40 12.34
CA LEU A 85 -4.70 5.63 11.75
C LEU A 85 -5.20 6.91 12.43
N ALA A 86 -6.22 6.85 13.28
CA ALA A 86 -6.67 8.02 14.06
C ALA A 86 -5.55 8.61 14.95
N GLN A 87 -4.52 7.82 15.26
CA GLN A 87 -3.33 8.25 16.02
C GLN A 87 -2.18 8.76 15.13
N CYS A 88 -2.31 8.65 13.81
CA CYS A 88 -1.27 9.08 12.88
C CYS A 88 -1.47 10.56 12.51
N PRO A 89 -0.44 11.41 12.63
CA PRO A 89 -0.56 12.83 12.33
C PRO A 89 -0.72 13.12 10.82
N ASP A 90 -0.17 12.27 9.96
CA ASP A 90 -0.29 12.41 8.50
C ASP A 90 -0.25 11.02 7.83
N PRO A 91 -1.40 10.36 7.65
CA PRO A 91 -1.51 9.07 6.97
C PRO A 91 -0.98 9.06 5.53
N LEU A 92 -0.93 10.22 4.87
CA LEU A 92 -0.55 10.34 3.46
C LEU A 92 0.94 10.68 3.28
N GLN A 93 1.66 10.95 4.37
CA GLN A 93 3.12 11.11 4.33
C GLN A 93 3.82 9.76 4.47
N PRO A 94 4.38 9.17 3.39
CA PRO A 94 5.05 7.87 3.44
C PRO A 94 6.30 7.84 4.34
N SER A 95 6.90 9.00 4.64
CA SER A 95 8.03 9.13 5.57
C SER A 95 7.62 9.29 7.04
N CYS A 96 6.31 9.18 7.36
CA CYS A 96 5.87 9.23 8.75
C CYS A 96 6.48 8.06 9.55
N GLU A 97 7.08 8.35 10.70
CA GLU A 97 7.74 7.38 11.58
C GLU A 97 6.90 6.97 12.79
N CYS A 98 5.58 7.24 12.75
CA CYS A 98 4.68 6.85 13.84
C CYS A 98 4.61 5.31 13.97
N PRO A 99 4.21 4.78 15.15
CA PRO A 99 4.13 3.33 15.37
C PRO A 99 3.28 2.59 14.34
N VAL A 100 2.18 3.22 13.90
CA VAL A 100 1.28 2.67 12.87
C VAL A 100 1.98 2.48 11.53
N HIS A 101 2.68 3.51 11.03
CA HIS A 101 3.42 3.43 9.78
C HIS A 101 4.57 2.43 9.84
N ARG A 102 5.32 2.39 10.95
CA ARG A 102 6.39 1.41 11.12
C ARG A 102 5.86 -0.03 11.09
N SER A 103 4.80 -0.32 11.85
CA SER A 103 4.16 -1.65 11.84
C SER A 103 3.66 -2.06 10.45
N LEU A 104 3.07 -1.12 9.70
CA LEU A 104 2.63 -1.37 8.32
C LEU A 104 3.82 -1.67 7.41
N ARG A 105 4.88 -0.85 7.44
CA ARG A 105 6.11 -1.07 6.65
C ARG A 105 6.69 -2.47 6.92
N ASP A 106 6.95 -2.79 8.18
CA ASP A 106 7.52 -4.08 8.61
C ASP A 106 6.67 -5.27 8.13
N SER A 107 5.35 -5.11 8.11
CA SER A 107 4.43 -6.17 7.64
C SER A 107 4.40 -6.33 6.12
N THR A 108 4.74 -5.28 5.37
CA THR A 108 4.75 -5.27 3.89
C THR A 108 6.11 -5.56 3.26
N GLU A 109 7.20 -5.39 4.01
CA GLU A 109 8.55 -5.80 3.56
C GLU A 109 8.65 -7.31 3.30
N ARG A 110 7.81 -8.10 3.99
CA ARG A 110 7.60 -9.50 3.66
C ARG A 110 6.61 -9.55 2.50
N SER A 111 7.12 -9.58 1.27
CA SER A 111 6.32 -9.55 0.06
C SER A 111 5.13 -10.52 0.15
N PRO A 112 3.89 -10.01 0.08
CA PRO A 112 2.73 -10.88 0.11
C PRO A 112 2.72 -11.79 -1.14
N SER A 113 2.24 -13.03 -0.98
CA SER A 113 2.00 -13.89 -2.15
C SER A 113 0.99 -13.21 -3.09
N ARG A 114 1.22 -13.32 -4.40
CA ARG A 114 0.43 -12.63 -5.44
C ARG A 114 -1.02 -13.12 -5.52
N GLU A 115 -1.32 -14.31 -5.00
CA GLU A 115 -2.58 -15.02 -5.28
C GLU A 115 -3.60 -14.98 -4.15
N VAL A 116 -3.32 -14.31 -3.04
CA VAL A 116 -4.16 -14.34 -1.84
C VAL A 116 -4.74 -12.96 -1.51
N PRO A 117 -6.04 -12.86 -1.17
CA PRO A 117 -6.58 -11.62 -0.60
C PRO A 117 -5.82 -11.20 0.64
N MET A 118 -5.76 -9.90 0.89
CA MET A 118 -5.11 -9.32 2.05
C MET A 118 -6.15 -8.86 3.07
N THR A 119 -5.75 -8.82 4.33
CA THR A 119 -6.53 -8.20 5.39
C THR A 119 -5.60 -7.41 6.32
N ILE A 120 -6.22 -6.59 7.17
CA ILE A 120 -5.54 -5.88 8.25
C ILE A 120 -5.92 -6.56 9.55
N VAL A 121 -4.90 -7.00 10.28
CA VAL A 121 -5.01 -7.47 11.65
C VAL A 121 -4.36 -6.46 12.59
N LEU A 122 -4.75 -6.47 13.85
CA LEU A 122 -4.11 -5.67 14.89
C LEU A 122 -3.22 -6.58 15.75
N THR A 123 -2.06 -6.08 16.15
CA THR A 123 -1.24 -6.70 17.20
C THR A 123 -1.93 -6.55 18.57
N GLU A 124 -1.36 -7.17 19.60
CA GLU A 124 -1.81 -6.98 20.99
C GLU A 124 -1.76 -5.51 21.42
N ASP A 125 -0.78 -4.75 20.93
CA ASP A 125 -0.63 -3.31 21.15
C ASP A 125 -1.55 -2.45 20.26
N GLY A 126 -2.44 -3.06 19.47
CA GLY A 126 -3.36 -2.37 18.58
C GLY A 126 -2.72 -1.83 17.30
N LEU A 127 -1.50 -2.24 16.94
CA LEU A 127 -0.82 -1.77 15.73
C LEU A 127 -1.26 -2.59 14.50
N PRO A 128 -1.53 -1.94 13.36
CA PRO A 128 -2.03 -2.65 12.19
C PRO A 128 -0.90 -3.35 11.42
N GLN A 129 -1.21 -4.54 10.92
CA GLN A 129 -0.32 -5.33 10.05
C GLN A 129 -1.09 -5.89 8.86
N VAL A 130 -0.44 -5.87 7.69
CA VAL A 130 -0.94 -6.53 6.48
C VAL A 130 -0.69 -8.03 6.59
N ARG A 131 -1.71 -8.84 6.31
CA ARG A 131 -1.65 -10.31 6.31
C ARG A 131 -2.42 -10.91 5.15
N SER A 132 -1.90 -12.00 4.60
CA SER A 132 -2.64 -12.84 3.66
C SER A 132 -3.77 -13.58 4.36
N VAL A 133 -4.94 -13.64 3.74
CA VAL A 133 -6.04 -14.51 4.17
C VAL A 133 -5.81 -15.89 3.58
N ARG A 134 -5.69 -16.92 4.43
CA ARG A 134 -5.80 -18.30 3.96
C ARG A 134 -7.27 -18.58 3.69
N MET A 135 -7.63 -18.85 2.44
CA MET A 135 -8.92 -19.47 2.16
C MET A 135 -8.83 -20.92 2.67
N LEU A 136 -9.61 -21.24 3.70
CA LEU A 136 -9.80 -22.60 4.19
C LEU A 136 -10.72 -23.37 3.23
#